data_AF-W1XV78-F1
#
_entry.id   AF-W1XV78-F1
#
_cell.length_a   1.000
_cell.length_b   1.000
_cell.length_c   1.000
_cell.angle_alpha   90.00
_cell.angle_beta   90.00
_cell.angle_gamma   90.00
#
_symmetry.space_group_name_H-M   'P 1'
#
loop_
_entity.id
_entity.type
_entity.pdbx_description
1 polymer ?
#
loop_
_entity_poly.entity_id
_entity_poly.type
_entity_poly.pdbx_seq_one_letter_code
_entity_poly.pdbx_strand_id
1 'polypeptide(L)' 'FLKKMMQVGLAVFFFGLLATSVVLADDADSEGWQFVQENGRTYYKKGELKETYWRVIDGKYYYFDPLSGEMVVGWQY' A
#
# COMPACT_ATOMS: atom_id res chain seq x y z
N PHE A 1 -20.17 -44.03 17.12
CA PHE A 1 -19.11 -43.93 16.09
C PHE A 1 -19.49 -43.00 14.94
N LEU A 2 -20.63 -43.17 14.27
CA LEU A 2 -21.06 -42.39 13.09
C LEU A 2 -21.09 -40.87 13.28
N LYS A 3 -21.59 -40.38 14.44
CA LYS A 3 -21.69 -38.94 14.76
C LYS A 3 -20.32 -38.24 14.83
N LYS A 4 -19.28 -38.96 15.28
CA LYS A 4 -17.92 -38.42 15.42
C LYS A 4 -17.23 -38.30 14.06
N MET A 5 -17.46 -39.25 13.17
CA MET A 5 -16.95 -39.22 11.79
C MET A 5 -17.59 -38.10 10.96
N MET A 6 -18.89 -37.84 11.16
CA MET A 6 -19.59 -36.73 10.50
C MET A 6 -19.07 -35.35 10.94
N GLN A 7 -18.78 -35.17 12.24
CA GLN A 7 -18.18 -33.92 12.73
C GLN A 7 -16.75 -33.70 12.22
N VAL A 8 -15.95 -34.76 12.12
CA VAL A 8 -14.58 -34.67 11.56
C VAL A 8 -14.64 -34.31 10.07
N GLY A 9 -15.52 -34.94 9.29
CA GLY A 9 -15.71 -34.59 7.88
C GLY A 9 -16.17 -33.14 7.67
N LEU A 10 -17.11 -32.68 8.50
CA LEU A 10 -17.60 -31.30 8.45
C LEU A 10 -16.50 -30.29 8.81
N ALA A 11 -15.68 -30.58 9.83
CA ALA A 11 -14.58 -29.71 10.24
C ALA A 11 -13.51 -29.61 9.15
N VAL A 12 -13.11 -30.75 8.56
CA VAL A 12 -12.13 -30.76 7.45
C VAL A 12 -12.67 -30.01 6.22
N PHE A 13 -13.96 -30.16 5.92
CA PHE A 13 -14.61 -29.38 4.85
C PHE A 13 -14.62 -27.88 5.15
N PHE A 14 -14.95 -27.49 6.39
CA PHE A 14 -14.95 -26.09 6.81
C PHE A 14 -13.56 -25.46 6.76
N PHE A 15 -12.53 -26.15 7.26
CA PHE A 15 -11.15 -25.65 7.22
C PHE A 15 -10.55 -25.70 5.80
N GLY A 16 -10.94 -26.69 4.98
CA GLY A 16 -10.58 -26.74 3.56
C GLY A 16 -11.19 -25.57 2.78
N LEU A 17 -12.46 -25.25 3.02
CA LEU A 17 -13.13 -24.08 2.45
C LEU A 17 -12.48 -22.77 2.94
N LEU A 18 -12.17 -22.68 4.24
CA LEU A 18 -11.52 -21.50 4.83
C LEU A 18 -10.15 -21.19 4.19
N ALA A 19 -9.35 -22.23 3.91
CA ALA A 19 -8.05 -22.07 3.26
C ALA A 19 -8.16 -21.52 1.83
N THR A 20 -9.26 -21.82 1.12
CA THR A 20 -9.51 -21.28 -0.23
C THR A 20 -10.05 -19.85 -0.24
N SER A 21 -10.52 -19.34 0.90
CA SER A 21 -11.08 -17.98 1.01
C SER A 21 -10.08 -16.95 1.58
N VAL A 22 -8.79 -17.29 1.69
CA VAL A 22 -7.78 -16.30 2.08
C VAL A 22 -7.60 -15.31 0.93
N VAL A 23 -8.31 -14.19 1.01
CA VAL A 23 -8.03 -13.03 0.16
C VAL A 23 -6.75 -12.43 0.72
N LEU A 24 -5.63 -12.65 0.03
CA LEU A 24 -4.43 -11.84 0.24
C LEU A 24 -4.80 -10.43 -0.22
N ALA A 25 -5.15 -9.56 0.71
CA ALA A 25 -5.05 -8.14 0.44
C ALA A 25 -3.56 -7.89 0.21
N ASP A 26 -3.18 -7.54 -1.01
CA ASP A 26 -1.84 -7.05 -1.28
C ASP A 26 -1.75 -5.68 -0.59
N ASP A 27 -1.32 -5.69 0.67
CA ASP A 27 -1.10 -4.48 1.46
C ASP A 27 0.08 -3.64 0.90
N ALA A 28 0.64 -3.99 -0.28
CA ALA A 28 1.55 -3.13 -1.02
C ALA A 28 0.97 -1.71 -1.26
N ASP A 29 -0.36 -1.56 -1.27
CA ASP A 29 -1.06 -0.27 -1.36
C ASP A 29 -1.45 0.34 0.01
N SER A 30 -1.18 -0.39 1.10
CA SER A 30 -1.56 -0.04 2.48
C SER A 30 -0.55 0.88 3.16
N GLU A 31 0.61 1.09 2.54
CA GLU A 31 1.53 2.12 2.99
C GLU A 31 0.92 3.49 2.69
N GLY A 32 0.86 4.34 3.71
CA GLY A 32 0.50 5.74 3.54
C GLY A 32 1.48 6.45 2.60
N TRP A 33 1.13 7.67 2.21
CA TRP A 33 2.08 8.48 1.48
C TRP A 33 3.36 8.69 2.29
N GLN A 34 4.51 8.45 1.68
CA GLN A 34 5.80 8.52 2.33
C GLN A 34 6.83 9.25 1.47
N PHE A 35 7.79 9.88 2.12
CA PHE A 35 8.95 10.45 1.45
C PHE A 35 9.95 9.35 1.12
N VAL A 36 10.30 9.25 -0.16
CA VAL A 36 11.26 8.29 -0.69
C VAL A 36 12.42 9.06 -1.31
N GLN A 37 13.66 8.73 -0.93
CA GLN A 37 14.85 9.36 -1.49
C GLN A 37 15.54 8.40 -2.46
N GLU A 38 15.68 8.80 -3.72
CA GLU A 38 16.31 8.03 -4.78
C GLU A 38 17.33 8.92 -5.51
N ASN A 39 18.58 8.48 -5.65
CA ASN A 39 19.64 9.22 -6.36
C ASN A 39 19.83 10.67 -5.87
N GLY A 40 19.66 10.90 -4.56
CA GLY A 40 19.75 12.23 -3.95
C GLY A 40 18.52 13.12 -4.16
N ARG A 41 17.50 12.64 -4.88
CA ARG A 41 16.24 13.34 -5.13
C ARG A 41 15.16 12.78 -4.22
N THR A 42 14.28 13.66 -3.73
CA THR A 42 13.19 13.26 -2.82
C THR A 42 11.88 13.21 -3.60
N TYR A 43 11.08 12.18 -3.36
CA TYR A 43 9.78 11.94 -3.98
C TYR A 43 8.76 11.68 -2.87
N TYR A 44 7.48 11.95 -3.13
CA TYR A 44 6.40 11.55 -2.25
C TYR A 44 5.60 10.47 -2.95
N LYS A 45 5.70 9.23 -2.44
CA LYS A 45 5.17 8.04 -3.11
C LYS A 45 4.16 7.30 -2.23
N LYS A 46 3.23 6.62 -2.89
CA LYS A 46 2.30 5.68 -2.27
C LYS A 46 2.22 4.45 -3.18
N GLY A 47 2.93 3.39 -2.84
CA GLY A 47 3.16 2.27 -3.75
C GLY A 47 3.80 2.75 -5.06
N GLU A 48 3.15 2.44 -6.19
CA GLU A 48 3.57 2.86 -7.53
C GLU A 48 3.20 4.33 -7.88
N LEU A 49 2.39 4.99 -7.05
CA LEU A 49 1.96 6.37 -7.28
C LEU A 49 2.99 7.37 -6.79
N LYS A 50 3.19 8.45 -7.56
CA LYS A 50 4.05 9.59 -7.20
C LYS A 50 3.23 10.87 -7.19
N GLU A 51 3.45 11.71 -6.18
CA GLU A 51 2.81 13.03 -6.10
C GLU A 51 3.47 13.99 -7.09
N THR A 52 2.67 14.88 -7.66
CA THR A 52 3.09 15.94 -8.59
C THR A 52 2.41 17.25 -8.20
N TYR A 53 2.96 18.39 -8.60
CA TYR A 53 2.48 19.73 -8.25
C TYR A 53 2.57 20.05 -6.74
N TRP A 54 1.79 21.04 -6.30
CA TRP A 54 1.74 21.50 -4.92
C TRP A 54 0.99 20.52 -4.03
N ARG A 55 1.60 20.16 -2.90
CA ARG A 55 0.99 19.34 -1.86
C ARG A 55 1.25 19.92 -0.49
N VAL A 56 0.22 19.91 0.35
CA VAL A 56 0.37 20.21 1.77
C VAL A 56 0.56 18.89 2.51
N ILE A 57 1.72 18.73 3.13
CA ILE A 57 2.08 17.56 3.92
C ILE A 57 2.44 18.07 5.31
N ASP A 58 1.73 17.60 6.33
CA ASP A 58 1.94 18.04 7.73
C ASP A 58 1.90 19.58 7.91
N GLY A 59 0.97 20.25 7.22
CA GLY A 59 0.83 21.71 7.27
C GLY A 59 1.92 22.49 6.53
N LYS A 60 2.89 21.83 5.91
CA LYS A 60 3.95 22.44 5.11
C LYS A 60 3.65 22.28 3.63
N TYR A 61 3.99 23.30 2.85
CA TYR A 61 3.81 23.29 1.40
C TYR A 61 5.06 22.72 0.72
N TYR A 62 4.85 21.70 -0.07
CA TYR A 62 5.86 21.07 -0.92
C TYR A 62 5.43 21.19 -2.37
N TYR A 63 6.39 21.34 -3.27
CA TYR A 63 6.15 21.26 -4.70
C TYR A 63 6.93 20.10 -5.29
N PHE A 64 6.22 19.28 -6.05
CA PHE A 64 6.77 18.17 -6.81
C PHE A 64 6.70 18.50 -8.29
N ASP A 65 7.80 18.27 -9.00
CA ASP A 65 7.89 18.51 -10.43
C ASP A 65 6.82 17.70 -11.19
N PRO A 66 6.03 18.30 -12.09
CA PRO A 66 4.96 17.61 -12.80
C PRO A 66 5.41 16.46 -13.71
N LEU A 67 6.66 16.49 -14.18
CA LEU A 67 7.19 15.51 -15.14
C LEU A 67 7.84 14.32 -14.42
N SER A 68 8.61 14.60 -13.36
CA SER A 68 9.45 13.62 -12.67
C SER A 68 8.93 13.22 -11.29
N GLY A 69 8.07 14.05 -10.66
CA GLY A 69 7.63 13.89 -9.27
C GLY A 69 8.69 14.30 -8.24
N GLU A 70 9.75 14.99 -8.68
CA GLU A 70 10.86 15.41 -7.82
C GLU A 70 10.47 16.57 -6.93
N MET A 71 10.70 16.42 -5.63
CA MET A 71 10.53 17.50 -4.67
C MET A 71 11.54 18.60 -4.99
N VAL A 72 11.03 19.75 -5.45
CA VAL A 72 11.87 20.94 -5.64
C VAL A 72 11.93 21.72 -4.34
N VAL A 73 13.11 22.27 -4.07
CA VAL A 73 13.35 23.15 -2.93
C VAL A 73 13.95 24.45 -3.46
N GLY A 74 13.50 25.59 -2.92
CA GLY A 74 13.93 26.91 -3.36
C GLY A 74 13.01 27.55 -4.39
N TRP A 75 13.35 28.78 -4.79
CA TRP A 75 12.56 29.60 -5.70
C TRP A 75 12.65 29.06 -7.14
N GLN A 76 11.50 28.83 -7.77
CA GLN A 76 11.40 28.68 -9.22
C GLN A 76 11.22 30.07 -9.84
N TYR A 77 12.05 30.43 -10.81
CA TYR A 77 12.02 31.71 -11.53
C TYR A 77 11.25 31.58 -12.84
#